data_AF-A0A068TRQ8-F1
#
_entry.id   AF-A0A068TRQ8-F1
#
_cell.length_a   1.000
_cell.length_b   1.000
_cell.length_c   1.000
_cell.angle_alpha   90.00
_cell.angle_beta   90.00
_cell.angle_gamma   90.00
#
_symmetry.space_group_name_H-M   'P 1'
#
loop_
_entity.id
_entity.type
_entity.pdbx_description
1 polymer ?
#
loop_
_entity_poly.entity_id
_entity_poly.type
_entity_poly.pdbx_seq_one_letter_code
_entity_poly.pdbx_strand_id
1 'polypeptide(L)'
;MTGRQYRYDCEAVVDIAIKYVKSLSIPSDGRSIWIFDIDDTALSNLPFFSRPDVFFGVKTLNAELEAEFYEFVLTAEVPVLAATLRLYQAIVEAGIKAVFLTGSSERSADARAKNLKAVGYDTWEELILKPDSVNTTVQVFKSQVRNRLVVQGYRIEGNIGDQWADIVGSNVGRRTFKLPNPMYYGYY
;
A
#
# COMPACT_ATOMS: atom_id res chain seq x y z
N MET A 1 4.34 -0.74 -17.89
CA MET A 1 3.27 -1.34 -17.07
C MET A 1 2.55 -2.50 -17.79
N THR A 2 2.18 -2.35 -19.06
CA THR A 2 1.45 -3.41 -19.82
C THR A 2 2.32 -4.56 -20.33
N GLY A 3 3.63 -4.35 -20.42
CA GLY A 3 4.62 -5.39 -20.70
C GLY A 3 5.04 -6.19 -19.46
N ARG A 4 5.88 -7.22 -19.67
CA ARG A 4 6.28 -8.15 -18.59
C ARG A 4 7.23 -7.56 -17.54
N GLN A 5 8.01 -6.53 -17.87
CA GLN A 5 9.06 -6.00 -17.00
C GLN A 5 8.52 -5.50 -15.65
N TYR A 6 7.46 -4.68 -15.66
CA TYR A 6 6.83 -4.17 -14.44
C TYR A 6 6.41 -5.31 -13.50
N ARG A 7 5.78 -6.35 -14.05
CA ARG A 7 5.43 -7.55 -13.28
C ARG A 7 6.66 -8.23 -12.70
N TYR A 8 7.71 -8.44 -13.51
CA TYR A 8 8.94 -9.08 -13.03
C TYR A 8 9.63 -8.29 -11.93
N ASP A 9 9.61 -6.96 -12.00
CA ASP A 9 10.20 -6.10 -10.98
C ASP A 9 9.39 -6.18 -9.66
N CYS A 10 8.05 -6.15 -9.74
CA CYS A 10 7.20 -6.37 -8.57
C CYS A 10 7.43 -7.76 -7.94
N GLU A 11 7.46 -8.82 -8.76
CA GLU A 11 7.71 -10.19 -8.28
C GLU A 11 9.09 -10.32 -7.64
N ALA A 12 10.13 -9.69 -8.20
CA ALA A 12 11.48 -9.74 -7.64
C ALA A 12 11.54 -9.10 -6.24
N VAL A 13 10.89 -7.95 -6.03
CA VAL A 13 10.80 -7.29 -4.72
C VAL A 13 10.03 -8.16 -3.73
N VAL A 14 8.90 -8.71 -4.15
CA VAL A 14 8.05 -9.57 -3.32
C VAL A 14 8.73 -10.88 -2.96
N ASP A 15 9.47 -11.51 -3.88
CA ASP A 15 10.21 -12.74 -3.60
C ASP A 15 11.29 -12.50 -2.52
N ILE A 16 11.93 -11.34 -2.53
CA ILE A 16 12.88 -10.94 -1.47
C ILE A 16 12.13 -10.72 -0.15
N ALA A 17 10.95 -10.07 -0.18
CA ALA A 17 10.13 -9.85 1.01
C ALA A 17 9.65 -11.18 1.63
N ILE A 18 9.17 -12.12 0.82
CA ILE A 18 8.74 -13.44 1.28
C ILE A 18 9.91 -14.22 1.86
N LYS A 19 11.10 -14.20 1.23
CA LYS A 19 12.32 -14.80 1.79
C LYS A 19 12.67 -14.20 3.15
N TYR A 20 12.51 -12.89 3.30
CA TYR A 20 12.71 -12.22 4.58
C TYR A 20 11.69 -12.66 5.63
N VAL A 21 10.40 -12.69 5.31
CA VAL A 21 9.34 -13.18 6.21
C VAL A 21 9.67 -14.58 6.74
N LYS A 22 10.06 -15.50 5.84
CA LYS A 22 10.42 -16.88 6.19
C LYS A 22 11.67 -16.99 7.08
N SER A 23 12.50 -15.95 7.16
CA SER A 23 13.68 -15.91 8.02
C SER A 23 13.41 -15.36 9.42
N LEU A 24 12.22 -14.79 9.65
CA LEU A 24 11.88 -14.18 10.93
C LEU A 24 11.47 -15.22 11.97
N SER A 25 11.88 -14.99 13.21
CA SER A 25 11.30 -15.65 14.38
C SER A 25 10.18 -14.77 14.93
N ILE A 26 8.93 -15.14 14.66
CA ILE A 26 7.75 -14.34 15.02
C ILE A 26 7.29 -14.69 16.44
N PRO A 27 7.25 -13.73 17.38
CA PRO A 27 6.73 -13.96 18.71
C PRO A 27 5.22 -14.25 18.69
N SER A 28 4.77 -15.11 19.60
CA SER A 28 3.36 -15.51 19.71
C SER A 28 2.47 -14.52 20.47
N ASP A 29 2.95 -13.31 20.77
CA ASP A 29 2.22 -12.29 21.53
C ASP A 29 1.22 -11.47 20.67
N GLY A 30 1.14 -11.76 19.36
CA GLY A 30 0.23 -11.11 18.42
C GLY A 30 0.57 -9.64 18.13
N ARG A 31 1.79 -9.19 18.46
CA ARG A 31 2.25 -7.79 18.27
C ARG A 31 3.08 -7.56 17.01
N SER A 32 3.35 -8.58 16.21
CA SER A 32 4.08 -8.44 14.95
C SER A 32 3.14 -8.03 13.82
N ILE A 33 3.44 -6.90 13.17
CA ILE A 33 2.65 -6.33 12.07
C ILE A 33 3.49 -6.07 10.83
N TRP A 34 2.83 -6.00 9.68
CA TRP A 34 3.41 -5.60 8.40
C TRP A 34 2.59 -4.46 7.79
N ILE A 35 3.26 -3.39 7.38
CA ILE A 35 2.59 -2.24 6.75
C ILE A 35 2.53 -2.44 5.23
N PHE A 36 1.35 -2.25 4.66
CA PHE A 36 1.13 -2.16 3.21
C PHE A 36 0.59 -0.78 2.87
N ASP A 37 1.19 -0.11 1.89
CA ASP A 37 0.45 0.88 1.12
C ASP A 37 -0.65 0.20 0.26
N ILE A 38 -1.61 0.98 -0.23
CA ILE A 38 -2.71 0.49 -1.06
C ILE A 38 -2.48 0.80 -2.55
N ASP A 39 -2.23 2.06 -2.90
CA ASP A 39 -2.33 2.55 -4.28
C ASP A 39 -1.08 2.23 -5.09
N ASP A 40 -1.21 1.34 -6.09
CA ASP A 40 -0.12 0.72 -6.82
C ASP A 40 0.86 -0.10 -5.95
N THR A 41 0.40 -0.47 -4.74
CA THR A 41 1.05 -1.42 -3.85
C THR A 41 0.20 -2.67 -3.66
N ALA A 42 -0.97 -2.57 -3.04
CA ALA A 42 -1.91 -3.69 -2.88
C ALA A 42 -2.89 -3.79 -4.05
N LEU A 43 -3.35 -2.64 -4.55
CA LEU A 43 -4.28 -2.49 -5.66
C LEU A 43 -3.57 -1.73 -6.79
N SER A 44 -3.82 -2.09 -8.05
CA SER A 44 -3.20 -1.43 -9.20
C SER A 44 -4.14 -0.44 -9.86
N ASN A 45 -3.75 0.82 -9.88
CA ASN A 45 -4.48 1.89 -10.55
C ASN A 45 -4.19 1.95 -12.05
N LEU A 46 -3.42 0.98 -12.58
CA LEU A 46 -3.08 0.87 -13.99
C LEU A 46 -4.28 1.00 -14.95
N PRO A 47 -5.49 0.43 -14.68
CA PRO A 47 -6.63 0.63 -15.58
C PRO A 47 -6.99 2.10 -15.78
N PHE A 48 -6.90 2.92 -14.73
CA PHE A 48 -7.14 4.36 -14.81
C PHE A 48 -6.00 5.07 -15.54
N PHE A 49 -4.75 4.83 -15.15
CA PHE A 49 -3.61 5.53 -15.76
C PHE A 49 -3.34 5.12 -17.20
N SER A 50 -3.72 3.90 -17.61
CA SER A 50 -3.55 3.42 -18.99
C SER A 50 -4.61 3.93 -19.97
N ARG A 51 -5.63 4.67 -19.49
CA ARG A 51 -6.65 5.24 -20.38
C ARG A 51 -5.98 6.17 -21.41
N PRO A 52 -6.45 6.17 -22.68
CA PRO A 52 -5.86 7.00 -23.74
C PRO A 52 -5.85 8.49 -23.44
N ASP A 53 -6.74 8.97 -22.58
CA ASP A 53 -6.84 10.38 -22.19
C ASP A 53 -5.97 10.74 -20.97
N VAL A 54 -5.41 9.76 -20.24
CA VAL A 54 -4.56 9.96 -19.04
C VAL A 54 -3.07 9.75 -19.34
N PHE A 55 -2.76 8.94 -20.36
CA PHE A 55 -1.40 8.75 -20.89
C PHE A 55 -0.35 8.33 -19.84
N PHE A 56 -0.67 7.36 -18.99
CA PHE A 56 0.25 6.85 -17.96
C PHE A 56 0.82 7.94 -17.03
N GLY A 57 0.01 8.96 -16.71
CA GLY A 57 0.41 10.05 -15.81
C GLY A 57 1.21 11.17 -16.47
N VAL A 58 1.26 11.22 -17.81
CA VAL A 58 1.84 12.36 -18.54
C VAL A 58 1.03 13.64 -18.33
N LYS A 59 -0.29 13.52 -18.19
CA LYS A 59 -1.11 14.69 -17.84
C LYS A 59 -0.93 15.03 -16.37
N THR A 60 -0.68 16.31 -16.09
CA THR A 60 -0.75 16.85 -14.74
C THR A 60 -2.15 16.60 -14.17
N LEU A 61 -2.20 16.09 -12.94
CA LEU A 61 -3.45 15.99 -12.19
C LEU A 61 -4.03 17.40 -12.01
N ASN A 62 -5.24 17.58 -12.52
CA ASN A 62 -6.11 18.73 -12.24
C ASN A 62 -7.30 18.24 -11.41
N ALA A 63 -8.10 19.18 -10.90
CA ALA A 63 -9.25 18.87 -10.06
C ALA A 63 -10.25 17.93 -10.75
N GLU A 64 -10.42 18.04 -12.07
CA GLU A 64 -11.30 17.16 -12.83
C GLU A 64 -10.77 15.72 -12.87
N LEU A 65 -9.49 15.52 -13.19
CA LEU A 65 -8.90 14.18 -13.23
C LEU A 65 -8.78 13.55 -11.85
N GLU A 66 -8.56 14.36 -10.81
CA GLU A 66 -8.60 13.91 -9.41
C GLU A 66 -10.00 13.42 -9.01
N ALA A 67 -11.06 14.13 -9.42
CA ALA A 67 -12.44 13.71 -9.19
C ALA A 67 -12.76 12.42 -9.95
N GLU A 68 -12.32 12.29 -11.20
CA GLU A 68 -12.49 11.05 -11.97
C GLU A 68 -11.74 9.86 -11.35
N PHE A 69 -10.51 10.09 -10.86
CA PHE A 69 -9.74 9.06 -10.16
C PHE A 69 -10.44 8.64 -8.86
N TYR A 70 -11.00 9.60 -8.14
CA TYR A 70 -11.77 9.32 -6.95
C TYR A 70 -13.01 8.47 -7.24
N GLU A 71 -13.78 8.78 -8.28
CA GLU A 71 -14.91 7.96 -8.73
C GLU A 71 -14.47 6.55 -9.16
N PHE A 72 -13.32 6.43 -9.82
CA PHE A 72 -12.71 5.13 -10.14
C PHE A 72 -12.43 4.31 -8.87
N VAL A 73 -11.87 4.92 -7.83
CA VAL A 73 -11.65 4.27 -6.53
C VAL A 73 -12.97 3.84 -5.87
N LEU A 74 -14.01 4.67 -5.96
CA LEU A 74 -15.32 4.38 -5.36
C LEU A 74 -16.05 3.19 -5.98
N THR A 75 -15.67 2.76 -7.20
CA THR A 75 -16.19 1.51 -7.80
C THR A 75 -15.91 0.29 -6.92
N ALA A 76 -14.83 0.33 -6.14
CA ALA A 76 -14.30 -0.82 -5.39
C ALA A 76 -13.96 -2.04 -6.28
N GLU A 77 -13.64 -1.80 -7.55
CA GLU A 77 -13.26 -2.81 -8.55
C GLU A 77 -11.81 -2.64 -9.04
N VAL A 78 -10.98 -1.90 -8.30
CA VAL A 78 -9.57 -1.70 -8.62
C VAL A 78 -8.85 -3.07 -8.55
N PRO A 79 -8.14 -3.50 -9.61
CA PRO A 79 -7.50 -4.81 -9.64
C PRO A 79 -6.43 -4.99 -8.57
N VAL A 80 -6.22 -6.22 -8.13
CA VAL A 80 -5.12 -6.56 -7.22
C VAL A 80 -3.76 -6.53 -7.91
N LEU A 81 -2.74 -6.09 -7.16
CA LEU A 81 -1.35 -6.35 -7.52
C LEU A 81 -0.96 -7.74 -7.01
N ALA A 82 -1.06 -8.74 -7.89
CA ALA A 82 -0.93 -10.17 -7.53
C ALA A 82 0.34 -10.52 -6.75
N ALA A 83 1.48 -9.89 -7.06
CA ALA A 83 2.72 -10.09 -6.32
C ALA A 83 2.54 -9.69 -4.83
N THR A 84 1.96 -8.53 -4.55
CA THR A 84 1.75 -8.06 -3.17
C THR A 84 0.75 -8.93 -2.42
N LEU A 85 -0.27 -9.48 -3.10
CA LEU A 85 -1.17 -10.47 -2.50
C LEU A 85 -0.44 -11.74 -2.04
N ARG A 86 0.55 -12.22 -2.81
CA ARG A 86 1.41 -13.35 -2.38
C ARG A 86 2.19 -13.02 -1.11
N LEU A 87 2.72 -11.80 -0.98
CA LEU A 87 3.39 -11.37 0.24
C LEU A 87 2.40 -11.34 1.42
N TYR A 88 1.21 -10.80 1.21
CA TYR A 88 0.15 -10.79 2.22
C TYR A 88 -0.16 -12.20 2.73
N GLN A 89 -0.35 -13.17 1.83
CA GLN A 89 -0.59 -14.56 2.21
C GLN A 89 0.57 -15.12 3.06
N ALA A 90 1.81 -14.90 2.63
CA ALA A 90 3.00 -15.37 3.34
C ALA A 90 3.15 -14.77 4.76
N ILE A 91 2.77 -13.49 4.96
CA ILE A 91 2.84 -12.88 6.30
C ILE A 91 1.73 -13.41 7.22
N VAL A 92 0.53 -13.67 6.69
CA VAL A 92 -0.60 -14.20 7.44
C VAL A 92 -0.28 -15.63 7.88
N GLU A 93 0.28 -16.45 6.99
CA GLU A 93 0.79 -17.78 7.32
C GLU A 93 1.87 -17.75 8.41
N ALA A 94 2.70 -16.71 8.44
CA ALA A 94 3.72 -16.51 9.46
C ALA A 94 3.20 -15.93 10.78
N GLY A 95 1.88 -15.66 10.91
CA GLY A 95 1.28 -15.08 12.11
C GLY A 95 1.50 -13.57 12.28
N ILE A 96 1.92 -12.88 11.21
CA ILE A 96 2.09 -11.42 11.20
C ILE A 96 0.78 -10.79 10.71
N LYS A 97 0.30 -9.76 11.41
CA LYS A 97 -0.94 -9.07 11.02
C LYS A 97 -0.67 -7.96 10.01
N ALA A 98 -1.51 -7.84 8.99
CA ALA A 98 -1.44 -6.74 8.04
C ALA A 98 -2.01 -5.44 8.63
N VAL A 99 -1.38 -4.31 8.33
CA VAL A 99 -1.94 -2.97 8.50
C VAL A 99 -1.88 -2.27 7.14
N PHE A 100 -3.03 -1.85 6.62
CA PHE A 100 -3.11 -1.05 5.41
C PHE A 100 -3.04 0.42 5.77
N LEU A 101 -2.08 1.15 5.20
CA LEU A 101 -1.83 2.56 5.48
C LEU A 101 -1.68 3.33 4.16
N THR A 102 -2.71 4.09 3.79
CA THR A 102 -2.77 4.86 2.54
C THR A 102 -2.82 6.36 2.78
N GLY A 103 -2.29 7.13 1.83
CA GLY A 103 -2.47 8.58 1.76
C GLY A 103 -3.83 9.00 1.18
N SER A 104 -4.63 8.04 0.69
CA SER A 104 -5.99 8.29 0.18
C SER A 104 -6.90 8.91 1.24
N SER A 105 -7.87 9.71 0.77
CA SER A 105 -8.89 10.35 1.59
C SER A 105 -9.71 9.32 2.37
N GLU A 106 -10.00 9.62 3.64
CA GLU A 106 -10.87 8.82 4.52
C GLU A 106 -12.27 8.57 3.94
N ARG A 107 -12.75 9.45 3.04
CA ARG A 107 -14.03 9.28 2.36
C ARG A 107 -14.10 8.03 1.47
N SER A 108 -12.94 7.46 1.09
CA SER A 108 -12.84 6.22 0.33
C SER A 108 -12.80 4.95 1.19
N ALA A 109 -12.89 5.05 2.52
CA ALA A 109 -12.68 3.93 3.44
C ALA A 109 -13.52 2.68 3.11
N ASP A 110 -14.82 2.85 2.90
CA ASP A 110 -15.74 1.75 2.61
C ASP A 110 -15.42 1.08 1.27
N ALA A 111 -15.14 1.89 0.24
CA ALA A 111 -14.76 1.39 -1.08
C ALA A 111 -13.45 0.60 -1.01
N ARG A 112 -12.43 1.12 -0.32
CA ARG A 112 -11.14 0.42 -0.14
C ARG A 112 -11.31 -0.88 0.64
N ALA A 113 -12.06 -0.88 1.74
CA ALA A 113 -12.31 -2.09 2.52
C ALA A 113 -13.03 -3.16 1.70
N LYS A 114 -14.06 -2.77 0.92
CA LYS A 114 -14.77 -3.67 0.01
C LYS A 114 -13.85 -4.23 -1.07
N ASN A 115 -13.05 -3.36 -1.69
CA ASN A 115 -12.16 -3.76 -2.77
C ASN A 115 -11.07 -4.72 -2.29
N LEU A 116 -10.41 -4.43 -1.16
CA LEU A 116 -9.38 -5.30 -0.58
C LEU A 116 -9.93 -6.70 -0.29
N LYS A 117 -11.11 -6.80 0.33
CA LYS A 117 -11.78 -8.09 0.56
C LYS A 117 -12.10 -8.81 -0.75
N ALA A 118 -12.67 -8.10 -1.72
CA ALA A 118 -13.09 -8.68 -2.99
C ALA A 118 -11.92 -9.33 -3.77
N VAL A 119 -10.69 -8.89 -3.53
CA VAL A 119 -9.50 -9.38 -4.22
C VAL A 119 -8.59 -10.27 -3.38
N GLY A 120 -9.07 -10.76 -2.23
CA GLY A 120 -8.42 -11.81 -1.43
C GLY A 120 -7.59 -11.33 -0.24
N TYR A 121 -7.73 -10.07 0.18
CA TYR A 121 -7.22 -9.61 1.47
C TYR A 121 -8.30 -9.83 2.55
N ASP A 122 -8.28 -11.01 3.18
CA ASP A 122 -9.40 -11.48 4.02
C ASP A 122 -9.41 -10.91 5.45
N THR A 123 -8.25 -10.48 5.96
CA THR A 123 -8.06 -9.96 7.32
C THR A 123 -6.96 -8.91 7.42
N TRP A 124 -7.12 -7.96 8.35
CA TRP A 124 -6.11 -6.96 8.72
C TRP A 124 -6.37 -6.48 10.15
N GLU A 125 -5.31 -5.98 10.80
CA GLU A 125 -5.39 -5.37 12.13
C GLU A 125 -6.01 -3.97 12.04
N GLU A 126 -5.54 -3.14 11.10
CA GLU A 126 -6.08 -1.80 10.87
C GLU A 126 -6.06 -1.45 9.37
N LEU A 127 -7.08 -0.69 8.94
CA LEU A 127 -7.12 0.02 7.67
C LEU A 127 -7.14 1.53 7.99
N ILE A 128 -6.08 2.23 7.62
CA ILE A 128 -5.83 3.61 8.03
C ILE A 128 -5.69 4.47 6.78
N LEU A 129 -6.62 5.40 6.62
CA LEU A 129 -6.66 6.40 5.55
C LEU A 129 -6.29 7.77 6.12
N LYS A 130 -5.87 8.70 5.25
CA LYS A 130 -5.53 10.05 5.66
C LYS A 130 -6.82 10.85 5.90
N PRO A 131 -7.02 11.41 7.12
CA PRO A 131 -8.17 12.27 7.36
C PRO A 131 -8.09 13.54 6.51
N ASP A 132 -9.23 13.99 5.99
CA ASP A 132 -9.28 15.16 5.10
C ASP A 132 -8.94 16.45 5.86
N SER A 133 -9.18 16.45 7.18
CA SER A 133 -8.81 17.54 8.09
C SER A 133 -7.29 17.66 8.34
N VAL A 134 -6.50 16.63 8.03
CA VAL A 134 -5.06 16.62 8.26
C VAL A 134 -4.33 17.26 7.08
N ASN A 135 -3.87 18.49 7.27
CA ASN A 135 -3.09 19.24 6.28
C ASN A 135 -1.57 19.04 6.45
N THR A 136 -1.14 17.78 6.37
CA THR A 136 0.29 17.41 6.34
C THR A 136 0.60 16.60 5.09
N THR A 137 1.89 16.48 4.79
CA THR A 137 2.42 15.62 3.74
C THR A 137 2.02 14.16 3.98
N VAL A 138 1.88 13.36 2.92
CA VAL A 138 1.61 11.92 3.06
C VAL A 138 2.71 11.24 3.87
N GLN A 139 3.97 11.63 3.67
CA GLN A 139 5.11 11.10 4.42
C GLN A 139 5.01 11.40 5.93
N VAL A 140 4.64 12.62 6.31
CA VAL A 140 4.48 13.02 7.72
C VAL A 140 3.33 12.27 8.35
N PHE A 141 2.18 12.21 7.68
CA PHE A 141 1.02 11.43 8.12
C PHE A 141 1.39 9.95 8.35
N LYS A 142 2.00 9.29 7.37
CA LYS A 142 2.39 7.88 7.50
C LYS A 142 3.42 7.65 8.60
N SER A 143 4.37 8.57 8.77
CA SER A 143 5.34 8.53 9.87
C SER A 143 4.67 8.62 11.24
N GLN A 144 3.69 9.50 11.40
CA GLN A 144 2.92 9.65 12.64
C GLN A 144 2.10 8.39 12.96
N VAL A 145 1.47 7.78 11.95
CA VAL A 145 0.74 6.52 12.13
C VAL A 145 1.68 5.38 12.55
N ARG A 146 2.84 5.22 11.90
CA ARG A 146 3.81 4.20 12.31
C ARG A 146 4.33 4.41 13.73
N ASN A 147 4.54 5.67 14.13
CA ASN A 147 4.90 6.00 15.51
C ASN A 147 3.79 5.60 16.50
N ARG A 148 2.53 5.91 16.17
CA ARG A 148 1.37 5.53 16.98
C ARG A 148 1.31 4.01 17.17
N LEU A 149 1.51 3.24 16.11
CA LEU A 149 1.50 1.77 16.17
C LEU A 149 2.61 1.23 17.09
N VAL A 150 3.84 1.77 16.98
CA VAL A 150 4.96 1.38 17.86
C VAL A 150 4.66 1.74 19.32
N VAL A 151 4.11 2.94 19.58
CA VAL A 151 3.70 3.35 20.93
C VAL A 151 2.60 2.46 21.51
N GLN A 152 1.70 1.95 20.67
CA GLN A 152 0.68 0.96 21.05
C GLN A 152 1.27 -0.42 21.36
N GLY A 153 2.57 -0.63 21.11
CA GLY A 153 3.31 -1.87 21.41
C GLY A 153 3.47 -2.80 20.22
N TYR A 154 3.15 -2.36 18.99
CA TYR A 154 3.38 -3.16 17.79
C TYR A 154 4.86 -3.16 17.37
N ARG A 155 5.29 -4.30 16.82
CA ARG A 155 6.57 -4.45 16.12
C ARG A 155 6.30 -4.49 14.62
N ILE A 156 6.77 -3.47 13.91
CA ILE A 156 6.68 -3.43 12.46
C ILE A 156 7.80 -4.30 11.88
N GLU A 157 7.46 -5.52 11.50
CA GLU A 157 8.40 -6.49 10.94
C GLU A 157 8.81 -6.11 9.51
N GLY A 158 7.89 -5.56 8.73
CA GLY A 158 8.15 -5.10 7.37
C GLY A 158 7.19 -4.00 6.92
N ASN A 159 7.60 -3.30 5.87
CA ASN A 159 6.82 -2.22 5.27
C ASN A 159 7.07 -2.21 3.75
N ILE A 160 5.99 -2.27 2.97
CA ILE A 160 6.03 -2.26 1.52
C ILE A 160 5.18 -1.12 0.95
N GLY A 161 5.73 -0.42 -0.02
CA GLY A 161 5.05 0.66 -0.73
C GLY A 161 5.71 0.96 -2.07
N ASP A 162 4.97 1.63 -2.94
CA ASP A 162 5.40 2.03 -4.27
C ASP A 162 5.96 3.47 -4.29
N GLN A 163 5.83 4.23 -3.20
CA GLN A 163 6.41 5.56 -3.04
C GLN A 163 7.45 5.57 -1.93
N TRP A 164 8.43 6.47 -2.03
CA TRP A 164 9.39 6.66 -0.94
C TRP A 164 8.70 7.15 0.33
N ALA A 165 7.63 7.96 0.21
CA ALA A 165 6.82 8.44 1.34
C ALA A 165 6.28 7.31 2.24
N ASP A 166 6.12 6.10 1.71
CA ASP A 166 5.59 4.94 2.45
C ASP A 166 6.65 4.32 3.37
N ILE A 167 7.90 4.37 2.94
CA ILE A 167 9.00 3.57 3.49
C ILE A 167 10.18 4.40 4.04
N VAL A 168 10.03 5.72 4.09
CA VAL A 168 10.98 6.64 4.75
C VAL A 168 10.32 7.40 5.90
N GLY A 169 11.14 8.06 6.72
CA GLY A 169 10.71 8.75 7.95
C GLY A 169 10.93 7.89 9.19
N SER A 170 10.08 8.05 10.21
CA SER A 170 10.22 7.34 11.48
C SER A 170 9.50 5.98 11.47
N ASN A 171 10.03 5.03 12.24
CA ASN A 171 9.42 3.71 12.49
C ASN A 171 9.00 2.97 11.21
N VAL A 172 9.87 2.98 10.19
CA VAL A 172 9.60 2.37 8.87
C VAL A 172 9.54 0.84 8.88
N GLY A 173 9.78 0.21 10.03
CA GLY A 173 9.87 -1.25 10.17
C GLY A 173 11.30 -1.76 10.16
N ARG A 174 11.47 -3.05 10.48
CA ARG A 174 12.79 -3.71 10.48
C ARG A 174 13.38 -3.83 9.08
N ARG A 175 12.53 -3.89 8.05
CA ARG A 175 12.94 -3.85 6.65
C ARG A 175 11.87 -3.21 5.77
N THR A 176 12.31 -2.45 4.78
CA THR A 176 11.45 -1.79 3.79
C THR A 176 11.60 -2.38 2.40
N PHE A 177 10.53 -2.33 1.62
CA PHE A 177 10.47 -2.88 0.27
C PHE A 177 9.81 -1.85 -0.66
N LYS A 178 10.54 -1.42 -1.69
CA LYS A 178 10.08 -0.41 -2.66
C LYS A 178 9.59 -1.10 -3.92
N LEU A 179 8.31 -0.99 -4.23
CA LEU A 179 7.76 -1.40 -5.51
C LEU A 179 8.04 -0.34 -6.60
N PRO A 180 8.13 -0.73 -7.88
CA PRO A 180 8.21 0.23 -8.97
C PRO A 180 6.86 0.95 -9.14
N ASN A 181 6.88 2.26 -9.36
CA ASN A 181 5.75 2.99 -9.89
C ASN A 181 6.25 4.12 -10.80
N PRO A 182 6.13 4.00 -12.13
CA PRO A 182 6.55 5.02 -13.07
C PRO A 182 5.44 6.03 -13.42
N MET A 183 4.22 5.85 -12.91
CA MET A 183 3.04 6.62 -13.35
C MET A 183 2.91 7.97 -12.64
N TYR A 184 3.32 8.03 -11.37
CA TYR A 184 3.25 9.26 -10.59
C TYR A 184 4.27 9.27 -9.46
N TYR A 185 4.52 10.47 -8.96
CA TYR A 185 5.30 10.69 -7.75
C TYR A 185 4.41 11.40 -6.73
N GLY A 186 4.27 10.83 -5.54
CA GLY A 186 3.51 11.48 -4.47
C GLY A 186 4.17 12.80 -4.08
N TYR A 187 3.47 13.93 -4.22
CA TYR A 187 3.96 15.21 -3.73
C TYR A 187 4.08 15.15 -2.20
N TYR A 188 5.26 15.53 -1.70
CA TYR A 188 5.54 15.67 -0.27
C TYR A 188 4.76 16.86 0.28
#